data_AF-A0A5J4KM25-F1
#
_entry.id   AF-A0A5J4KM25-F1
#
_cell.length_a   1.000
_cell.length_b   1.000
_cell.length_c   1.000
_cell.angle_alpha   90.00
_cell.angle_beta   90.00
_cell.angle_gamma   90.00
#
_symmetry.space_group_name_H-M   'P 1'
#
loop_
_entity.id
_entity.type
_entity.pdbx_description
1 polymer ?
#
loop_
_entity_poly.entity_id
_entity_poly.type
_entity_poly.pdbx_seq_one_letter_code
_entity_poly.pdbx_strand_id
1 'polypeptide(L)'
;MEGSYADETAVQTSDVDIVVIFKDQYASPSVCEQAELLWQRLSLPANIDFDLTIIAEESLRAGVLPYLKLASRLIYGEDVCQRYPLLSLAEWTSDRMHAAYWLCLNVYQRPLPFQLPLDFPDPTDAFFGYTRRAITLSDGTEVPCTRNIIRTTGWAATGLLALQAGQYVARKRDCHRLYRQYIGDEWSALLEEIYVYCRGEWQYLLPDDPGARARLHSICERMLQFERHFLIQYRVYLLAQLQQAEGKLLEHTLWVQEQVPWNDVEIQDAVQTARQRQQTSCH
;
A
#
# COMPACT_ATOMS: atom_id res chain seq x y z
N MET A 1 12.16 -12.22 -6.01
CA MET A 1 12.25 -11.69 -4.64
C MET A 1 11.92 -10.23 -4.69
N GLU A 2 11.07 -9.74 -3.81
CA GLU A 2 10.73 -8.34 -3.70
C GLU A 2 11.08 -7.79 -2.31
N GLY A 3 10.66 -6.55 -2.05
CA GLY A 3 10.75 -5.95 -0.74
C GLY A 3 12.17 -5.79 -0.23
N SER A 4 12.30 -5.87 1.09
CA SER A 4 13.54 -5.48 1.78
C SER A 4 14.70 -6.47 1.61
N TYR A 5 14.41 -7.74 1.29
CA TYR A 5 15.45 -8.72 0.97
C TYR A 5 16.00 -8.54 -0.44
N ALA A 6 15.19 -8.04 -1.38
CA ALA A 6 15.65 -7.76 -2.74
C ALA A 6 16.60 -6.55 -2.82
N ASP A 7 16.41 -5.55 -1.96
CA ASP A 7 17.19 -4.31 -1.95
C ASP A 7 18.23 -4.20 -0.82
N GLU A 8 18.47 -5.30 -0.10
CA GLU A 8 19.43 -5.43 1.00
C GLU A 8 19.16 -4.48 2.18
N THR A 9 17.88 -4.15 2.42
CA THR A 9 17.43 -3.34 3.57
C THR A 9 16.58 -4.14 4.57
N ALA A 10 16.67 -5.46 4.55
CA ALA A 10 15.98 -6.31 5.49
C ALA A 10 16.43 -6.01 6.93
N VAL A 11 15.45 -5.90 7.84
CA VAL A 11 15.67 -5.84 9.29
C VAL A 11 15.19 -7.14 9.91
N GLN A 12 15.45 -7.37 11.19
CA GLN A 12 15.11 -8.63 11.86
C GLN A 12 13.61 -9.00 11.73
N THR A 13 12.73 -8.00 11.67
CA THR A 13 11.29 -8.19 11.56
C THR A 13 10.78 -8.12 10.11
N SER A 14 11.66 -8.11 9.11
CA SER A 14 11.26 -8.06 7.71
C SER A 14 10.65 -9.39 7.27
N ASP A 15 9.54 -9.29 6.56
CA ASP A 15 8.94 -10.35 5.76
C ASP A 15 9.77 -10.66 4.50
N VAL A 16 9.63 -11.89 4.01
CA VAL A 16 10.21 -12.36 2.75
C VAL A 16 9.10 -12.38 1.69
N ASP A 17 9.19 -11.44 0.73
CA ASP A 17 8.25 -11.36 -0.39
C ASP A 17 8.79 -12.13 -1.61
N ILE A 18 8.09 -13.19 -2.03
CA ILE A 18 8.41 -13.94 -3.25
C ILE A 18 7.26 -13.87 -4.24
N VAL A 19 7.59 -13.49 -5.47
CA VAL A 19 6.69 -13.63 -6.62
C VAL A 19 7.15 -14.80 -7.47
N VAL A 20 6.23 -15.72 -7.76
CA VAL A 20 6.41 -16.82 -8.71
C VAL A 20 5.59 -16.51 -9.96
N ILE A 21 6.27 -16.48 -11.10
CA ILE A 21 5.67 -16.20 -12.40
C ILE A 21 5.63 -17.48 -13.21
N PHE A 22 4.44 -18.01 -13.46
CA PHE A 22 4.26 -19.18 -14.31
C PHE A 22 4.16 -18.75 -15.76
N LYS A 23 4.90 -19.44 -16.63
CA LYS A 23 4.90 -19.19 -18.07
C LYS A 23 3.50 -19.38 -18.67
N ASP A 24 3.13 -18.55 -19.65
CA ASP A 24 1.87 -18.59 -20.37
C ASP A 24 0.63 -18.52 -19.44
N GLN A 25 -0.50 -19.14 -19.83
CA GLN A 25 -1.75 -19.17 -19.05
C GLN A 25 -1.75 -20.26 -17.96
N TYR A 26 -0.61 -20.89 -17.64
CA TYR A 26 -0.56 -22.08 -16.78
C TYR A 26 -0.93 -21.84 -15.31
N ALA A 27 -1.25 -20.61 -14.93
CA ALA A 27 -2.02 -20.33 -13.72
C ALA A 27 -3.50 -20.69 -13.94
N SER A 28 -3.82 -21.95 -14.23
CA SER A 28 -5.19 -22.40 -13.99
C SER A 28 -5.47 -22.22 -12.49
N PRO A 29 -6.71 -21.91 -12.07
CA PRO A 29 -7.04 -21.78 -10.65
C PRO A 29 -6.53 -22.97 -9.82
N SER A 30 -6.59 -24.19 -10.39
CA SER A 30 -6.06 -25.41 -9.78
C SER A 30 -4.53 -25.44 -9.58
N VAL A 31 -3.74 -24.81 -10.45
CA VAL A 31 -2.27 -24.72 -10.30
C VAL A 31 -1.93 -23.68 -9.24
N CYS A 32 -2.64 -22.54 -9.21
CA CYS A 32 -2.50 -21.56 -8.14
C CYS A 32 -2.81 -22.19 -6.77
N GLU A 33 -3.96 -22.87 -6.65
CA GLU A 33 -4.33 -23.60 -5.43
C GLU A 33 -3.30 -24.65 -5.04
N GLN A 34 -2.78 -25.44 -5.99
CA GLN A 34 -1.75 -26.44 -5.70
C GLN A 34 -0.44 -25.82 -5.24
N ALA A 35 -0.03 -24.71 -5.85
CA ALA A 35 1.17 -24.00 -5.45
C ALA A 35 1.00 -23.33 -4.07
N GLU A 36 -0.17 -22.76 -3.77
CA GLU A 36 -0.54 -22.27 -2.44
C GLU A 36 -0.60 -23.39 -1.39
N LEU A 37 -1.10 -24.58 -1.74
CA LEU A 37 -1.13 -25.74 -0.85
C LEU A 37 0.27 -26.31 -0.61
N LEU A 38 1.09 -26.41 -1.66
CA LEU A 38 2.50 -26.79 -1.52
C LEU A 38 3.21 -25.79 -0.62
N TRP A 39 2.91 -24.51 -0.80
CA TRP A 39 3.43 -23.41 0.01
C TRP A 39 3.06 -23.55 1.49
N GLN A 40 1.78 -23.75 1.81
CA GLN A 40 1.31 -23.98 3.18
C GLN A 40 1.96 -25.21 3.85
N ARG A 41 2.44 -26.17 3.05
CA ARG A 41 3.14 -27.37 3.54
C ARG A 41 4.64 -27.19 3.73
N LEU A 42 5.24 -26.13 3.17
CA LEU A 42 6.64 -25.83 3.43
C LEU A 42 6.78 -25.46 4.90
N SER A 43 7.50 -26.28 5.66
CA SER A 43 7.87 -25.97 7.03
C SER A 43 8.95 -24.88 7.02
N LEU A 44 8.51 -23.63 6.88
CA LEU A 44 9.37 -22.49 7.13
C LEU A 44 9.63 -22.38 8.64
N PRO A 45 10.80 -21.85 9.05
CA PRO A 45 11.01 -21.45 10.43
C PRO A 45 9.87 -20.55 10.90
N ALA A 46 9.31 -20.83 12.08
CA ALA A 46 8.15 -20.12 12.63
C ALA A 46 8.38 -18.59 12.82
N ASN A 47 9.62 -18.14 12.71
CA ASN A 47 10.05 -16.76 12.89
C ASN A 47 10.23 -15.99 11.57
N ILE A 48 9.85 -16.57 10.42
CA ILE A 48 9.92 -15.88 9.12
C ILE A 48 8.50 -15.68 8.60
N ASP A 49 8.05 -14.42 8.61
CA ASP A 49 6.89 -14.00 7.83
C ASP A 49 7.26 -14.11 6.34
N PHE A 50 6.47 -14.85 5.58
CA PHE A 50 6.73 -15.06 4.16
C PHE A 50 5.45 -14.89 3.36
N ASP A 51 5.51 -13.98 2.39
CA ASP A 51 4.41 -13.65 1.49
C ASP A 51 4.72 -14.19 0.08
N LEU A 52 3.94 -15.18 -0.34
CA LEU A 52 4.00 -15.74 -1.69
C LEU A 52 2.92 -15.10 -2.56
N THR A 53 3.33 -14.52 -3.68
CA THR A 53 2.43 -14.07 -4.75
C THR A 53 2.66 -14.93 -5.98
N ILE A 54 1.57 -15.43 -6.56
CA ILE A 54 1.61 -16.24 -7.79
C ILE A 54 0.91 -15.48 -8.90
N ILE A 55 1.59 -15.30 -10.04
CA ILE A 55 1.00 -14.65 -11.21
C ILE A 55 1.30 -15.42 -12.50
N ALA A 56 0.40 -15.29 -13.47
CA ALA A 56 0.63 -15.75 -14.84
C ALA A 56 1.51 -14.75 -15.60
N GLU A 57 2.44 -15.23 -16.42
CA GLU A 57 3.24 -14.37 -17.31
C GLU A 57 2.32 -13.58 -18.25
N GLU A 58 1.18 -14.14 -18.65
CA GLU A 58 0.20 -13.46 -19.50
C GLU A 58 -0.34 -12.16 -18.87
N SER A 59 -0.47 -12.08 -17.53
CA SER A 59 -0.94 -10.86 -16.87
C SER A 59 0.06 -9.71 -17.01
N LEU A 60 1.34 -10.00 -17.22
CA LEU A 60 2.38 -9.01 -17.45
C LEU A 60 2.21 -8.25 -18.76
N ARG A 61 1.40 -8.73 -19.71
CA ARG A 61 1.08 -8.00 -20.95
C ARG A 61 0.35 -6.68 -20.71
N ALA A 62 -0.43 -6.60 -19.63
CA ALA A 62 -1.05 -5.35 -19.20
C ALA A 62 -0.02 -4.37 -18.60
N GLY A 63 1.17 -4.86 -18.27
CA GLY A 63 2.28 -4.10 -17.73
C GLY A 63 2.77 -4.67 -16.40
N VAL A 64 4.09 -4.61 -16.20
CA VAL A 64 4.74 -5.11 -15.00
C VAL A 64 4.71 -4.04 -13.91
N LEU A 65 4.39 -4.45 -12.69
CA LEU A 65 4.40 -3.57 -11.53
C LEU A 65 5.80 -2.97 -11.31
N PRO A 66 5.91 -1.68 -10.93
CA PRO A 66 7.21 -1.01 -10.80
C PRO A 66 8.16 -1.70 -9.83
N TYR A 67 7.64 -2.19 -8.70
CA TYR A 67 8.46 -2.90 -7.71
C TYR A 67 8.98 -4.23 -8.24
N LEU A 68 8.19 -4.95 -9.05
CA LEU A 68 8.60 -6.21 -9.65
C LEU A 68 9.65 -5.98 -10.76
N LYS A 69 9.47 -4.97 -11.62
CA LYS A 69 10.39 -4.75 -12.76
C LYS A 69 11.69 -4.02 -12.38
N LEU A 70 11.61 -3.03 -11.48
CA LEU A 70 12.72 -2.10 -11.21
C LEU A 70 13.43 -2.36 -9.87
N ALA A 71 12.80 -3.11 -8.97
CA ALA A 71 13.30 -3.30 -7.61
C ALA A 71 13.42 -4.75 -7.15
N SER A 72 12.90 -5.71 -7.93
CA SER A 72 13.00 -7.12 -7.58
C SER A 72 14.38 -7.68 -7.88
N ARG A 73 14.66 -8.83 -7.27
CA ARG A 73 15.83 -9.67 -7.55
C ARG A 73 15.36 -11.03 -8.07
N LEU A 74 15.84 -11.41 -9.26
CA LEU A 74 15.65 -12.76 -9.79
C LEU A 74 16.42 -13.76 -8.91
N ILE A 75 15.72 -14.77 -8.38
CA ILE A 75 16.34 -15.87 -7.62
C ILE A 75 16.57 -17.08 -8.52
N TYR A 76 15.62 -17.39 -9.41
CA TYR A 76 15.64 -18.60 -10.22
C TYR A 76 14.89 -18.41 -11.55
N GLY A 77 15.32 -19.12 -12.59
CA GLY A 77 14.66 -19.13 -13.90
C GLY A 77 15.12 -17.99 -14.81
N GLU A 78 14.19 -17.45 -15.59
CA GLU A 78 14.43 -16.35 -16.52
C GLU A 78 13.73 -15.07 -16.04
N ASP A 79 14.37 -13.91 -16.22
CA ASP A 79 13.76 -12.60 -15.94
C ASP A 79 12.78 -12.20 -17.04
N VAL A 80 11.57 -12.77 -16.99
CA VAL A 80 10.48 -12.45 -17.92
C VAL A 80 9.97 -11.03 -17.77
N CYS A 81 10.20 -10.36 -16.63
CA CYS A 81 9.71 -9.01 -16.37
C CYS A 81 10.32 -7.98 -17.34
N GLN A 82 11.53 -8.22 -17.85
CA GLN A 82 12.18 -7.31 -18.80
C GLN A 82 11.47 -7.28 -20.17
N ARG A 83 10.72 -8.33 -20.52
CA ARG A 83 10.07 -8.48 -21.83
C ARG A 83 8.81 -7.64 -22.01
N TYR A 84 8.17 -7.25 -20.90
CA TYR A 84 6.89 -6.55 -20.90
C TYR A 84 7.04 -5.07 -20.51
N PRO A 85 6.16 -4.15 -20.93
CA PRO A 85 6.25 -2.76 -20.51
C PRO A 85 6.02 -2.61 -19.00
N LEU A 86 6.39 -1.46 -18.43
CA LEU A 86 5.89 -1.08 -17.10
C LEU A 86 4.36 -0.89 -17.16
N LEU A 87 3.68 -1.19 -16.06
CA LEU A 87 2.29 -0.79 -15.86
C LEU A 87 2.15 0.71 -16.10
N SER A 88 1.15 1.14 -16.85
CA SER A 88 0.99 2.55 -17.18
C SER A 88 0.88 3.42 -15.92
N LEU A 89 1.33 4.68 -16.00
CA LEU A 89 1.20 5.60 -14.86
C LEU A 89 -0.25 5.79 -14.42
N ALA A 90 -1.20 5.77 -15.35
CA ALA A 90 -2.62 5.90 -15.02
C ALA A 90 -3.13 4.70 -14.19
N GLU A 91 -2.82 3.47 -14.62
CA GLU A 91 -3.20 2.27 -13.87
C GLU A 91 -2.46 2.18 -12.53
N TRP A 92 -1.17 2.52 -12.50
CA TRP A 92 -0.39 2.59 -11.27
C TRP A 92 -0.96 3.62 -10.30
N THR A 93 -1.32 4.81 -10.79
CA THR A 93 -1.96 5.85 -9.98
C THR A 93 -3.28 5.34 -9.40
N SER A 94 -4.12 4.72 -10.22
CA SER A 94 -5.40 4.16 -9.76
C SER A 94 -5.24 3.13 -8.67
N ASP A 95 -4.41 2.12 -8.92
CA ASP A 95 -4.11 1.07 -7.96
C ASP A 95 -3.56 1.64 -6.64
N ARG A 96 -2.58 2.55 -6.69
CA ARG A 96 -1.97 3.11 -5.48
C ARG A 96 -2.89 4.05 -4.71
N MET A 97 -3.68 4.88 -5.39
CA MET A 97 -4.63 5.79 -4.74
C MET A 97 -5.74 5.01 -4.03
N HIS A 98 -6.34 4.01 -4.68
CA HIS A 98 -7.38 3.18 -4.08
C HIS A 98 -6.84 2.31 -2.93
N ALA A 99 -5.67 1.70 -3.10
CA ALA A 99 -5.06 0.89 -2.04
C ALA A 99 -4.67 1.74 -0.82
N ALA A 100 -4.13 2.95 -1.02
CA ALA A 100 -3.83 3.86 0.07
C ALA A 100 -5.10 4.30 0.82
N TYR A 101 -6.19 4.62 0.10
CA TYR A 101 -7.50 4.90 0.70
C TYR A 101 -8.01 3.73 1.54
N TRP A 102 -8.01 2.52 0.98
CA TRP A 102 -8.44 1.33 1.69
C TRP A 102 -7.60 1.10 2.96
N LEU A 103 -6.28 1.27 2.89
CA LEU A 103 -5.37 1.08 4.01
C LEU A 103 -5.60 2.11 5.12
N CYS A 104 -5.72 3.39 4.79
CA CYS A 104 -5.99 4.46 5.76
C CYS A 104 -7.25 4.19 6.59
N LEU A 105 -8.26 3.54 6.00
CA LEU A 105 -9.52 3.25 6.69
C LEU A 105 -9.50 1.90 7.40
N ASN A 106 -9.08 0.83 6.74
CA ASN A 106 -9.21 -0.53 7.28
C ASN A 106 -8.15 -0.86 8.34
N VAL A 107 -6.92 -0.41 8.14
CA VAL A 107 -5.80 -0.74 9.06
C VAL A 107 -6.03 -0.14 10.46
N TYR A 108 -6.72 0.99 10.52
CA TYR A 108 -7.09 1.67 11.77
C TYR A 108 -8.57 1.48 12.15
N GLN A 109 -9.27 0.56 11.47
CA GLN A 109 -10.66 0.19 11.76
C GLN A 109 -11.60 1.39 11.82
N ARG A 110 -11.47 2.31 10.86
CA ARG A 110 -12.30 3.51 10.77
C ARG A 110 -13.77 3.13 10.50
N PRO A 111 -14.75 3.84 11.10
CA PRO A 111 -16.16 3.57 10.86
C PRO A 111 -16.53 3.82 9.40
N LEU A 112 -17.43 2.99 8.87
CA LEU A 112 -17.99 3.12 7.53
C LEU A 112 -19.52 3.36 7.59
N PRO A 113 -20.07 4.21 6.71
CA PRO A 113 -19.37 4.98 5.68
C PRO A 113 -18.48 6.09 6.29
N PHE A 114 -17.31 6.30 5.68
CA PHE A 114 -16.31 7.23 6.20
C PHE A 114 -16.66 8.69 5.82
N GLN A 115 -16.29 9.65 6.67
CA GLN A 115 -16.43 11.09 6.40
C GLN A 115 -15.24 11.90 6.94
N LEU A 116 -14.99 13.06 6.34
CA LEU A 116 -14.04 14.06 6.86
C LEU A 116 -14.74 15.07 7.80
N PRO A 117 -14.02 15.66 8.78
CA PRO A 117 -12.62 15.41 9.11
C PRO A 117 -12.42 14.05 9.80
N LEU A 118 -11.27 13.40 9.52
CA LEU A 118 -10.88 12.15 10.19
C LEU A 118 -10.37 12.46 11.60
N ASP A 119 -10.74 11.71 12.63
CA ASP A 119 -10.18 11.86 13.98
C ASP A 119 -9.02 10.89 14.25
N PHE A 120 -8.43 10.90 15.44
CA PHE A 120 -7.46 9.87 15.83
C PHE A 120 -8.10 8.47 15.86
N PRO A 121 -7.36 7.39 15.51
CA PRO A 121 -7.88 6.01 15.63
C PRO A 121 -8.38 5.67 17.04
N ASP A 122 -7.63 6.07 18.05
CA ASP A 122 -8.02 6.03 19.46
C ASP A 122 -7.39 7.21 20.21
N PRO A 123 -8.16 8.26 20.53
CA PRO A 123 -7.62 9.44 21.21
C PRO A 123 -7.17 9.19 22.65
N THR A 124 -7.48 8.03 23.24
CA THR A 124 -7.11 7.66 24.62
C THR A 124 -5.81 6.86 24.70
N ASP A 125 -5.35 6.31 23.59
CA ASP A 125 -4.08 5.59 23.50
C ASP A 125 -2.89 6.57 23.45
N ALA A 126 -1.77 6.19 24.05
CA ALA A 126 -0.57 7.02 24.14
C ALA A 126 0.04 7.40 22.77
N PHE A 127 -0.27 6.64 21.73
CA PHE A 127 0.14 6.90 20.35
C PHE A 127 -1.07 6.99 19.42
N PHE A 128 -2.20 7.42 19.97
CA PHE A 128 -3.45 7.66 19.26
C PHE A 128 -4.02 6.44 18.52
N GLY A 129 -3.61 5.22 18.89
CA GLY A 129 -4.04 3.96 18.27
C GLY A 129 -3.23 3.56 17.03
N TYR A 130 -2.24 4.35 16.59
CA TYR A 130 -1.44 4.04 15.40
C TYR A 130 -0.49 2.84 15.59
N THR A 131 -0.21 2.47 16.84
CA THR A 131 0.76 1.41 17.18
C THR A 131 0.11 0.10 17.62
N ARG A 132 -1.21 -0.08 17.39
CA ARG A 132 -1.97 -1.26 17.85
C ARG A 132 -1.65 -2.56 17.13
N ARG A 133 -1.01 -2.51 15.96
CA ARG A 133 -0.58 -3.74 15.27
C ARG A 133 0.53 -4.41 16.07
N ALA A 134 0.39 -5.71 16.27
CA ALA A 134 1.45 -6.54 16.80
C ALA A 134 2.38 -7.07 15.70
N ILE A 135 3.63 -7.34 16.08
CA ILE A 135 4.56 -8.19 15.33
C ILE A 135 5.04 -9.31 16.25
N THR A 136 5.30 -10.47 15.68
CA THR A 136 5.86 -11.61 16.42
C THR A 136 7.38 -11.57 16.36
N LEU A 137 8.02 -11.57 17.52
CA LEU A 137 9.48 -11.62 17.65
C LEU A 137 10.02 -13.04 17.46
N SER A 138 11.33 -13.19 17.36
CA SER A 138 11.98 -14.51 17.18
C SER A 138 11.75 -15.49 18.33
N ASP A 139 11.37 -15.00 19.51
CA ASP A 139 11.01 -15.81 20.68
C ASP A 139 9.51 -16.16 20.73
N GLY A 140 8.73 -15.75 19.72
CA GLY A 140 7.28 -15.97 19.64
C GLY A 140 6.45 -14.91 20.36
N THR A 141 7.06 -13.93 21.02
CA THR A 141 6.32 -12.86 21.72
C THR A 141 5.69 -11.89 20.73
N GLU A 142 4.42 -11.54 20.94
CA GLU A 142 3.74 -10.48 20.21
C GLU A 142 3.93 -9.13 20.89
N VAL A 143 4.41 -8.13 20.14
CA VAL A 143 4.65 -6.76 20.65
C VAL A 143 4.05 -5.71 19.73
N PRO A 144 3.51 -4.58 20.26
CA PRO A 144 3.02 -3.48 19.45
C PRO A 144 4.13 -2.86 18.59
N CYS A 145 3.77 -2.29 17.44
CA CYS A 145 4.75 -1.83 16.45
C CYS A 145 4.30 -0.58 15.68
N THR A 146 5.24 0.07 15.01
CA THR A 146 5.03 1.23 14.11
C THR A 146 4.83 0.84 12.65
N ARG A 147 4.72 -0.47 12.33
CA ARG A 147 4.66 -0.97 10.94
C ARG A 147 3.51 -0.37 10.14
N ASN A 148 2.35 -0.16 10.76
CA ASN A 148 1.19 0.44 10.10
C ASN A 148 1.39 1.93 9.76
N ILE A 149 2.11 2.69 10.58
CA ILE A 149 2.47 4.09 10.28
C ILE A 149 3.25 4.15 8.97
N ILE A 150 4.29 3.32 8.83
CA ILE A 150 5.12 3.27 7.63
C ILE A 150 4.33 2.73 6.42
N ARG A 151 3.51 1.70 6.62
CA ARG A 151 2.69 1.11 5.54
C ARG A 151 1.71 2.14 4.98
N THR A 152 0.89 2.74 5.83
CA THR A 152 -0.15 3.69 5.39
C THR A 152 0.46 4.94 4.76
N THR A 153 1.49 5.54 5.39
CA THR A 153 2.17 6.71 4.81
C THR A 153 2.90 6.41 3.51
N GLY A 154 3.61 5.28 3.43
CA GLY A 154 4.38 4.91 2.24
C GLY A 154 3.48 4.70 1.02
N TRP A 155 2.30 4.09 1.21
CA TRP A 155 1.32 3.89 0.14
C TRP A 155 0.65 5.21 -0.26
N ALA A 156 0.22 6.03 0.70
CA ALA A 156 -0.35 7.35 0.43
C ALA A 156 0.64 8.25 -0.33
N ALA A 157 1.89 8.34 0.14
CA ALA A 157 2.94 9.10 -0.54
C ALA A 157 3.25 8.57 -1.95
N THR A 158 3.20 7.25 -2.16
CA THR A 158 3.36 6.65 -3.49
C THR A 158 2.21 7.02 -4.42
N GLY A 159 0.96 6.99 -3.93
CA GLY A 159 -0.21 7.42 -4.69
C GLY A 159 -0.12 8.89 -5.08
N LEU A 160 0.27 9.77 -4.14
CA LEU A 160 0.47 11.19 -4.41
C LEU A 160 1.61 11.44 -5.42
N LEU A 161 2.73 10.73 -5.32
CA LEU A 161 3.82 10.81 -6.29
C LEU A 161 3.38 10.41 -7.70
N ALA A 162 2.59 9.34 -7.82
CA ALA A 162 2.05 8.90 -9.09
C ALA A 162 1.06 9.93 -9.67
N LEU A 163 0.14 10.42 -8.83
CA LEU A 163 -0.90 11.38 -9.23
C LEU A 163 -0.36 12.77 -9.60
N GLN A 164 0.48 13.36 -8.73
CA GLN A 164 0.88 14.76 -8.83
C GLN A 164 2.16 14.95 -9.65
N ALA A 165 3.08 13.99 -9.60
CA ALA A 165 4.40 14.11 -10.24
C ALA A 165 4.63 13.12 -11.38
N GLY A 166 3.67 12.20 -11.64
CA GLY A 166 3.83 11.15 -12.65
C GLY A 166 5.04 10.24 -12.37
N GLN A 167 5.34 9.97 -11.10
CA GLN A 167 6.51 9.20 -10.69
C GLN A 167 6.15 7.80 -10.20
N TYR A 168 6.94 6.82 -10.62
CA TYR A 168 6.90 5.49 -10.03
C TYR A 168 7.75 5.43 -8.75
N VAL A 169 7.27 4.67 -7.76
CA VAL A 169 8.05 4.31 -6.57
C VAL A 169 8.24 2.80 -6.58
N ALA A 170 9.43 2.37 -6.97
CA ALA A 170 9.75 0.94 -7.05
C ALA A 170 10.18 0.36 -5.70
N ARG A 171 10.88 1.15 -4.87
CA ARG A 171 11.37 0.71 -3.56
C ARG A 171 10.78 1.57 -2.45
N LYS A 172 10.38 0.90 -1.36
CA LYS A 172 9.90 1.56 -0.15
C LYS A 172 10.90 2.59 0.40
N ARG A 173 12.20 2.27 0.36
CA ARG A 173 13.27 3.18 0.81
C ARG A 173 13.39 4.46 0.00
N ASP A 174 12.96 4.44 -1.25
CA ASP A 174 13.07 5.61 -2.12
C ASP A 174 11.87 6.56 -1.96
N CYS A 175 10.77 6.11 -1.36
CA CYS A 175 9.52 6.87 -1.28
C CYS A 175 9.69 8.27 -0.68
N HIS A 176 10.26 8.39 0.53
CA HIS A 176 10.45 9.68 1.21
C HIS A 176 11.39 10.62 0.43
N ARG A 177 12.46 10.08 -0.18
CA ARG A 177 13.42 10.83 -0.99
C ARG A 177 12.77 11.37 -2.27
N LEU A 178 12.04 10.51 -2.98
CA LEU A 178 11.31 10.89 -4.19
C LEU A 178 10.22 11.90 -3.86
N TYR A 179 9.49 11.73 -2.75
CA TYR A 179 8.47 12.66 -2.31
C TYR A 179 9.06 14.06 -2.08
N ARG A 180 10.17 14.14 -1.34
CA ARG A 180 10.90 15.41 -1.15
C ARG A 180 11.37 16.03 -2.47
N GLN A 181 11.86 15.20 -3.39
CA GLN A 181 12.40 15.67 -4.67
C GLN A 181 11.32 16.24 -5.60
N TYR A 182 10.14 15.59 -5.67
CA TYR A 182 9.13 15.89 -6.68
C TYR A 182 7.90 16.64 -6.17
N ILE A 183 7.55 16.49 -4.88
CA ILE A 183 6.44 17.23 -4.25
C ILE A 183 7.01 18.30 -3.30
N GLY A 184 7.89 17.89 -2.37
CA GLY A 184 8.70 18.83 -1.58
C GLY A 184 7.92 19.74 -0.61
N ASP A 185 6.73 19.33 -0.17
CA ASP A 185 5.89 20.11 0.75
C ASP A 185 6.20 19.81 2.24
N GLU A 186 5.35 20.33 3.14
CA GLU A 186 5.48 20.19 4.60
C GLU A 186 5.49 18.73 5.11
N TRP A 187 4.97 17.77 4.33
CA TRP A 187 4.93 16.35 4.70
C TRP A 187 6.25 15.64 4.43
N SER A 188 7.13 16.23 3.63
CA SER A 188 8.44 15.66 3.28
C SER A 188 9.31 15.38 4.52
N ALA A 189 9.19 16.19 5.57
CA ALA A 189 9.89 15.97 6.84
C ALA A 189 9.28 14.79 7.62
N LEU A 190 7.95 14.68 7.66
CA LEU A 190 7.26 13.58 8.35
C LEU A 190 7.62 12.23 7.73
N LEU A 191 7.59 12.12 6.40
CA LEU A 191 7.90 10.88 5.70
C LEU A 191 9.35 10.43 5.91
N GLU A 192 10.29 11.37 5.95
CA GLU A 192 11.68 11.09 6.29
C GLU A 192 11.82 10.62 7.75
N GLU A 193 11.21 11.31 8.71
CA GLU A 193 11.23 10.91 10.12
C GLU A 193 10.64 9.51 10.33
N ILE A 194 9.52 9.20 9.69
CA ILE A 194 8.91 7.86 9.73
C ILE A 194 9.88 6.81 9.18
N TYR A 195 10.57 7.11 8.08
CA TYR A 195 11.53 6.17 7.53
C TYR A 195 12.76 6.00 8.43
N VAL A 196 13.36 7.10 8.88
CA VAL A 196 14.57 7.10 9.71
C VAL A 196 14.32 6.45 11.06
N TYR A 197 13.31 6.90 11.80
CA TYR A 197 13.06 6.45 13.16
C TYR A 197 12.26 5.15 13.20
N CYS A 198 11.06 5.14 12.61
CA CYS A 198 10.19 3.97 12.75
C CYS A 198 10.75 2.74 12.04
N ARG A 199 11.33 2.87 10.83
CA ARG A 199 11.92 1.73 10.10
C ARG A 199 13.39 1.50 10.45
N GLY A 200 14.20 2.56 10.47
CA GLY A 200 15.65 2.45 10.63
C GLY A 200 16.05 2.21 12.09
N GLU A 201 15.90 3.24 12.92
CA GLU A 201 16.39 3.25 14.30
C GLU A 201 15.66 2.26 15.20
N TRP A 202 14.32 2.26 15.17
CA TRP A 202 13.49 1.43 16.05
C TRP A 202 13.12 0.08 15.42
N GLN A 203 13.44 -0.14 14.14
CA GLN A 203 13.16 -1.39 13.43
C GLN A 203 11.72 -1.88 13.62
N TYR A 204 10.77 -0.95 13.49
CA TYR A 204 9.33 -1.12 13.72
C TYR A 204 8.88 -1.26 15.18
N LEU A 205 9.78 -1.40 16.15
CA LEU A 205 9.43 -1.51 17.56
C LEU A 205 9.05 -0.15 18.17
N LEU A 206 8.42 -0.19 19.34
CA LEU A 206 8.25 1.00 20.15
C LEU A 206 9.53 1.28 20.94
N PRO A 207 10.00 2.54 20.99
CA PRO A 207 11.16 2.87 21.79
C PRO A 207 10.83 2.86 23.30
N ASP A 208 11.83 2.48 24.12
CA ASP A 208 11.75 2.53 25.58
C ASP A 208 12.14 3.91 26.13
N ASP A 209 13.08 4.59 25.46
CA ASP A 209 13.60 5.90 25.89
C ASP A 209 12.48 6.97 25.89
N PRO A 210 12.29 7.75 26.98
CA PRO A 210 11.27 8.79 27.04
C PRO A 210 11.35 9.83 25.92
N GLY A 211 12.55 10.21 25.48
CA GLY A 211 12.75 11.18 24.40
C GLY A 211 12.32 10.61 23.05
N ALA A 212 12.69 9.37 22.76
CA ALA A 212 12.24 8.65 21.56
C ALA A 212 10.73 8.41 21.57
N ARG A 213 10.12 8.14 22.74
CA ARG A 213 8.66 8.04 22.88
C ARG A 213 7.95 9.37 22.62
N ALA A 214 8.48 10.48 23.13
CA ALA A 214 7.97 11.81 22.82
C ALA A 214 8.04 12.12 21.32
N ARG A 215 9.12 11.68 20.65
CA ARG A 215 9.25 11.77 19.19
C ARG A 215 8.20 10.94 18.47
N LEU A 216 8.00 9.68 18.85
CA LEU A 216 6.95 8.83 18.26
C LEU A 216 5.56 9.44 18.44
N HIS A 217 5.28 10.00 19.62
CA HIS A 217 4.03 10.73 19.88
C HIS A 217 3.84 11.88 18.87
N SER A 218 4.86 12.72 18.67
CA SER A 218 4.81 13.81 17.69
C SER A 218 4.63 13.33 16.24
N ILE A 219 5.25 12.21 15.86
CA ILE A 219 5.02 11.57 14.55
C ILE A 219 3.54 11.16 14.42
N CYS A 220 2.96 10.55 15.45
CA CYS A 220 1.54 10.13 15.44
C CYS A 220 0.56 11.31 15.38
N GLU A 221 0.88 12.46 15.99
CA GLU A 221 0.06 13.68 15.85
C GLU A 221 0.03 14.19 14.40
N ARG A 222 1.21 14.26 13.79
CA ARG A 222 1.37 14.70 12.39
C ARG A 222 0.81 13.69 11.39
N MET A 223 0.83 12.40 11.74
CA MET A 223 0.23 11.33 10.94
C MET A 223 -1.23 11.63 10.60
N LEU A 224 -2.04 12.04 11.59
CA LEU A 224 -3.45 12.37 11.35
C LEU A 224 -3.62 13.48 10.30
N GLN A 225 -2.75 14.48 10.35
CA GLN A 225 -2.81 15.61 9.42
C GLN A 225 -2.41 15.16 8.00
N PHE A 226 -1.43 14.27 7.88
CA PHE A 226 -1.05 13.67 6.60
C PHE A 226 -2.16 12.77 6.03
N GLU A 227 -2.83 11.97 6.86
CA GLU A 227 -4.00 11.18 6.43
C GLU A 227 -5.11 12.08 5.88
N ARG A 228 -5.42 13.16 6.59
CA ARG A 228 -6.40 14.17 6.13
C ARG A 228 -5.96 14.80 4.81
N HIS A 229 -4.68 15.17 4.68
CA HIS A 229 -4.13 15.72 3.44
C HIS A 229 -4.31 14.72 2.27
N PHE A 230 -3.88 13.47 2.45
CA PHE A 230 -4.04 12.43 1.45
C PHE A 230 -5.51 12.23 1.06
N LEU A 231 -6.42 12.15 2.04
CA LEU A 231 -7.84 11.96 1.78
C LEU A 231 -8.44 13.14 0.99
N ILE A 232 -8.05 14.38 1.29
CA ILE A 232 -8.46 15.54 0.49
C ILE A 232 -8.04 15.39 -0.98
N GLN A 233 -6.80 14.96 -1.25
CA GLN A 233 -6.33 14.71 -2.61
C GLN A 233 -7.05 13.53 -3.26
N TYR A 234 -7.30 12.46 -2.51
CA TYR A 234 -8.04 11.29 -2.98
C TYR A 234 -9.49 11.63 -3.33
N ARG A 235 -10.15 12.54 -2.60
CA ARG A 235 -11.50 13.03 -2.94
C ARG A 235 -11.55 13.59 -4.36
N VAL A 236 -10.60 14.48 -4.69
CA VAL A 236 -10.51 15.10 -6.02
C VAL A 236 -10.27 14.05 -7.09
N TYR A 237 -9.32 13.14 -6.85
CA TYR A 237 -9.03 12.03 -7.75
C TYR A 237 -10.25 11.11 -7.98
N LEU A 238 -10.96 10.73 -6.91
CA LEU A 238 -12.10 9.83 -6.96
C LEU A 238 -13.26 10.43 -7.76
N LEU A 239 -13.57 11.71 -7.54
CA LEU A 239 -14.60 12.40 -8.34
C LEU A 239 -14.22 12.43 -9.82
N ALA A 240 -12.95 12.70 -10.15
CA ALA A 240 -12.47 12.65 -11.53
C ALA A 240 -12.61 11.25 -12.15
N GLN A 241 -12.27 10.19 -11.41
CA GLN A 241 -12.46 8.80 -11.88
C GLN A 241 -13.93 8.48 -12.11
N LEU A 242 -14.81 8.80 -11.16
CA LEU A 242 -16.26 8.56 -11.32
C LEU A 242 -16.83 9.31 -12.52
N GLN A 243 -16.33 10.51 -12.80
CA GLN A 243 -16.80 11.34 -13.91
C GLN A 243 -16.20 10.96 -15.27
N GLN A 244 -14.98 10.41 -15.34
CA GLN A 244 -14.23 10.30 -16.59
C GLN A 244 -13.73 8.90 -16.92
N ALA A 245 -13.58 8.02 -15.92
CA ALA A 245 -13.08 6.68 -16.15
C ALA A 245 -14.10 5.80 -16.89
N GLU A 246 -13.58 4.84 -17.64
CA GLU A 246 -14.34 3.86 -18.40
C GLU A 246 -13.77 2.45 -18.18
N GLY A 247 -14.53 1.43 -18.57
CA GLY A 247 -14.14 0.03 -18.48
C GLY A 247 -13.66 -0.38 -17.09
N LYS A 248 -12.53 -1.10 -17.04
CA LYS A 248 -11.98 -1.67 -15.79
C LYS A 248 -11.65 -0.65 -14.71
N LEU A 249 -11.24 0.57 -15.08
CA LEU A 249 -10.94 1.62 -14.10
C LEU A 249 -12.20 2.10 -13.40
N LEU A 250 -13.29 2.28 -14.15
CA LEU A 250 -14.58 2.65 -13.57
C LEU A 250 -15.15 1.52 -12.71
N GLU A 251 -15.09 0.27 -13.20
CA GLU A 251 -15.49 -0.93 -12.45
C GLU A 251 -14.77 -1.02 -11.11
N HIS A 252 -13.45 -0.88 -11.11
CA HIS A 252 -12.65 -0.92 -9.89
C HIS A 252 -13.01 0.24 -8.95
N THR A 253 -13.18 1.45 -9.48
CA THR A 253 -13.57 2.62 -8.68
C THR A 253 -14.92 2.42 -7.99
N LEU A 254 -15.91 1.89 -8.71
CA LEU A 254 -17.23 1.57 -8.17
C LEU A 254 -17.16 0.47 -7.11
N TRP A 255 -16.40 -0.60 -7.38
CA TRP A 255 -16.17 -1.67 -6.41
C TRP A 255 -15.54 -1.15 -5.11
N VAL A 256 -14.55 -0.25 -5.19
CA VAL A 256 -13.95 0.38 -4.01
C VAL A 256 -14.99 1.15 -3.20
N GLN A 257 -15.89 1.90 -3.85
CA GLN A 257 -16.95 2.64 -3.15
C GLN A 257 -18.05 1.72 -2.57
N GLU A 258 -18.21 0.51 -3.07
CA GLU A 258 -19.08 -0.50 -2.44
C GLU A 258 -18.46 -1.10 -1.18
N GLN A 259 -17.15 -1.35 -1.20
CA GLN A 259 -16.45 -1.93 -0.05
C GLN A 259 -16.18 -0.90 1.05
N VAL A 260 -15.82 0.33 0.66
CA VAL A 260 -15.38 1.38 1.57
C VAL A 260 -16.07 2.70 1.20
N PRO A 261 -17.38 2.81 1.44
CA PRO A 261 -18.18 3.94 0.99
C PRO A 261 -17.78 5.25 1.66
N TRP A 262 -17.67 6.30 0.86
CA TRP A 262 -17.50 7.67 1.35
C TRP A 262 -18.87 8.33 1.55
N ASN A 263 -19.15 8.78 2.79
CA ASN A 263 -20.31 9.60 3.12
C ASN A 263 -20.09 11.07 2.71
N ASP A 264 -20.16 11.34 1.41
CA ASP A 264 -20.10 12.68 0.82
C ASP A 264 -21.14 12.74 -0.30
N VAL A 265 -22.02 13.74 -0.26
CA VAL A 265 -23.16 13.85 -1.19
C VAL A 265 -22.69 13.92 -2.64
N GLU A 266 -21.62 14.66 -2.93
CA GLU A 266 -21.10 14.82 -4.29
C GLU A 266 -20.56 13.48 -4.82
N ILE A 267 -19.89 12.71 -3.96
CA ILE A 267 -19.38 11.37 -4.31
C ILE A 267 -20.54 10.40 -4.53
N GLN A 268 -21.56 10.43 -3.66
CA GLN A 268 -22.73 9.56 -3.79
C GLN A 268 -23.48 9.82 -5.10
N ASP A 269 -23.69 11.08 -5.45
CA ASP A 269 -24.30 11.48 -6.72
C ASP A 269 -23.44 11.00 -7.90
N ALA A 270 -22.12 11.23 -7.85
CA ALA A 270 -21.19 10.80 -8.89
C ALA A 270 -21.16 9.27 -9.06
N VAL A 271 -21.27 8.48 -7.98
CA VAL A 271 -21.40 7.02 -8.02
C VAL A 271 -22.69 6.59 -8.73
N GLN A 272 -23.82 7.25 -8.45
CA GLN A 272 -25.08 6.93 -9.13
C GLN A 272 -25.03 7.25 -10.62
N THR A 273 -24.51 8.42 -10.99
CA THR A 273 -24.31 8.80 -12.39
C THR A 273 -23.37 7.84 -13.11
N ALA A 274 -22.25 7.45 -12.47
CA ALA A 274 -21.30 6.49 -13.03
C ALA A 274 -21.95 5.12 -13.32
N ARG A 275 -22.78 4.60 -12.41
CA ARG A 275 -23.51 3.34 -12.59
C ARG A 275 -24.49 3.40 -13.76
N GLN A 276 -25.24 4.50 -13.89
CA GLN A 276 -26.17 4.69 -15.02
C GLN A 276 -25.43 4.73 -16.36
N ARG A 277 -24.27 5.40 -16.40
CA ARG A 277 -23.41 5.41 -17.60
C ARG A 277 -22.93 4.00 -17.95
N GLN A 278 -22.43 3.25 -16.96
CA GLN A 278 -21.94 1.88 -17.16
C GLN A 278 -23.03 0.95 -17.71
N GLN A 279 -24.26 1.06 -17.22
CA GLN A 279 -25.40 0.29 -17.74
C GLN A 279 -25.74 0.62 -19.20
N THR A 280 -25.62 1.90 -19.58
CA THR A 280 -25.91 2.35 -20.95
C THR A 280 -24.87 1.87 -21.95
N SER A 281 -23.60 1.74 -21.55
CA SER A 281 -22.50 1.28 -22.42
C SER A 281 -22.50 -0.23 -22.71
N CYS A 282 -23.28 -1.03 -21.98
CA CYS A 282 -23.37 -2.48 -22.16
C CYS A 282 -24.49 -2.92 -23.14
N HIS A 283 -25.25 -1.97 -23.68
CA HIS A 283 -26.34 -2.20 -24.64
C HIS A 283 -25.95 -1.73 -26.05
#